data_AF-A0A0C2VSQ2-F1
#
_entry.id   AF-A0A0C2VSQ2-F1
#
_cell.length_a   1.000
_cell.length_b   1.000
_cell.length_c   1.000
_cell.angle_alpha   90.00
_cell.angle_beta   90.00
_cell.angle_gamma   90.00
#
_symmetry.space_group_name_H-M   'P 1'
#
loop_
_entity.id
_entity.type
_entity.pdbx_description
1 polymer ?
#
loop_
_entity_poly.entity_id
_entity_poly.type
_entity_poly.pdbx_seq_one_letter_code
_entity_poly.pdbx_strand_id
1 'polypeptide(L)'
;MQFSPDIKGSLLPFLAVKKLFEHPKTICYPEVKKEQIDGYRGFHTNLLADCIGCANCQDVCMNEAIDMVTIAKDVNSKNASGCIPRIDYGRCCWCSLCTDVCPPNSLKLENECIWADDKADNFLYFPKDK
;
A
#
# COMPACT_ATOMS: atom_id res chain seq x y z
N MET A 1 -29.05 27.50 39.96
CA MET A 1 -28.29 27.27 38.71
C MET A 1 -28.70 28.35 37.73
N GLN A 2 -27.78 29.24 37.37
CA GLN A 2 -28.08 30.36 36.48
C GLN A 2 -27.71 29.95 35.05
N PHE A 3 -28.72 29.59 34.25
CA PHE A 3 -28.54 29.23 32.85
C PHE A 3 -28.38 30.54 32.07
N SER A 4 -27.15 30.99 31.89
CA SER A 4 -26.84 32.09 30.98
C SER A 4 -26.83 31.53 29.55
N PRO A 5 -27.71 32.00 28.65
CA PRO A 5 -27.72 31.52 27.28
C PRO A 5 -26.38 31.86 26.59
N ASP A 6 -25.69 30.84 26.08
CA ASP A 6 -24.51 31.04 25.24
C ASP A 6 -24.96 31.46 23.83
N ILE A 7 -25.24 32.75 23.71
CA ILE A 7 -25.67 33.40 22.47
C ILE A 7 -24.57 33.27 21.40
N LYS A 8 -23.29 33.31 21.79
CA LYS A 8 -22.17 33.18 20.85
C LYS A 8 -22.13 31.77 20.28
N GLY A 9 -22.19 30.74 21.12
CA GLY A 9 -22.24 29.34 20.70
C GLY A 9 -23.46 29.03 19.82
N SER A 10 -24.61 29.62 20.14
CA SER A 10 -25.84 29.44 19.35
C SER A 10 -25.78 30.10 17.97
N LEU A 11 -24.98 31.17 17.79
CA LEU A 11 -24.85 31.89 16.53
C LEU A 11 -23.66 31.42 15.66
N LEU A 12 -22.69 30.72 16.24
CA LEU A 12 -21.53 30.15 15.54
C LEU A 12 -21.86 29.29 14.31
N PRO A 13 -22.92 28.45 14.31
CA PRO A 13 -23.31 27.66 13.14
C PRO A 13 -23.64 28.50 11.89
N PHE A 14 -24.10 29.75 12.05
CA PHE A 14 -24.40 30.61 10.90
C PHE A 14 -23.15 31.01 10.09
N LEU A 15 -21.95 30.88 10.67
CA LEU A 15 -20.70 31.05 9.92
C LEU A 15 -20.54 30.00 8.80
N ALA A 16 -21.20 28.85 8.91
CA ALA A 16 -21.18 27.81 7.87
C ALA A 16 -21.86 28.25 6.57
N VAL A 17 -22.79 29.21 6.61
CA VAL A 17 -23.45 29.75 5.41
C VAL A 17 -22.43 30.33 4.43
N LYS A 18 -21.32 30.90 4.92
CA LYS A 18 -20.23 31.39 4.08
C LYS A 18 -19.62 30.29 3.19
N LYS A 19 -19.63 29.03 3.65
CA LYS A 19 -19.07 27.89 2.92
C LYS A 19 -19.91 27.47 1.71
N LEU A 20 -21.19 27.84 1.63
CA LEU A 20 -22.03 27.58 0.47
C LEU A 20 -21.59 28.35 -0.78
N PHE A 21 -20.91 29.48 -0.60
CA PHE A 21 -20.43 30.33 -1.69
C PHE A 21 -18.96 30.08 -2.06
N GLU A 22 -18.25 29.21 -1.33
CA GLU A 22 -16.88 28.81 -1.65
C GLU A 22 -16.89 27.61 -2.60
N HIS A 23 -15.91 27.52 -3.52
CA HIS A 23 -15.79 26.36 -4.41
C HIS A 23 -15.52 25.08 -3.60
N PRO A 24 -16.19 23.94 -3.91
CA PRO A 24 -15.96 22.69 -3.20
C PRO A 24 -14.50 22.25 -3.34
N LYS A 25 -13.92 21.74 -2.25
CA LYS A 25 -12.57 21.17 -2.22
C LYS A 25 -12.59 19.66 -2.52
N THR A 26 -13.57 19.21 -3.29
CA THR A 26 -13.75 17.82 -3.70
C THR A 26 -12.99 17.52 -4.98
N ILE A 27 -12.56 16.27 -5.14
CA ILE A 27 -11.98 15.74 -6.38
C ILE A 27 -13.00 14.74 -6.93
N CYS A 28 -13.35 14.85 -8.21
CA CYS A 28 -14.27 13.93 -8.88
C CYS A 28 -13.57 12.62 -9.24
N TYR A 29 -13.40 11.71 -8.28
CA TYR A 29 -12.90 10.36 -8.55
C TYR A 29 -14.02 9.53 -9.21
N PRO A 30 -13.75 8.75 -10.28
CA PRO A 30 -12.44 8.36 -10.83
C PRO A 30 -11.89 9.24 -11.97
N GLU A 31 -12.63 10.25 -12.43
CA GLU A 31 -12.28 11.09 -13.59
C GLU A 31 -11.01 11.91 -13.36
N VAL A 32 -10.88 12.50 -12.17
CA VAL A 32 -9.70 13.24 -11.74
C VAL A 32 -9.00 12.44 -10.65
N LYS A 33 -7.81 11.92 -10.95
CA LYS A 33 -6.97 11.24 -9.97
C LYS A 33 -6.05 12.25 -9.27
N LYS A 34 -5.84 12.03 -7.97
CA LYS A 34 -4.83 12.79 -7.23
C LYS A 34 -3.44 12.31 -7.67
N GLU A 35 -2.54 13.25 -7.88
CA GLU A 35 -1.13 12.93 -8.15
C GLU A 35 -0.55 12.15 -6.96
N GLN A 36 0.10 11.03 -7.26
CA GLN A 36 0.75 10.21 -6.25
C GLN A 36 2.12 10.78 -5.95
N ILE A 37 2.47 10.89 -4.67
CA ILE A 37 3.79 11.33 -4.25
C ILE A 37 4.82 10.25 -4.58
N ASP A 38 6.07 10.67 -4.80
CA ASP A 38 7.18 9.72 -4.89
C ASP A 38 7.39 9.00 -3.55
N GLY A 39 7.71 7.71 -3.61
CA GLY A 39 7.81 6.84 -2.43
C GLY A 39 6.46 6.45 -1.81
N TYR A 40 5.35 6.54 -2.54
CA TYR A 40 4.09 5.97 -2.08
C TYR A 40 4.21 4.43 -1.94
N ARG A 41 3.60 3.89 -0.90
CA ARG A 41 3.69 2.47 -0.55
C ARG A 41 2.50 1.70 -1.12
N GLY A 42 2.51 1.46 -2.43
CA GLY A 42 1.48 0.71 -3.15
C GLY A 42 1.81 -0.78 -3.28
N PHE A 43 1.64 -1.33 -4.49
CA PHE A 43 1.92 -2.73 -4.77
C PHE A 43 3.40 -3.04 -4.82
N HIS A 44 3.74 -4.30 -4.59
CA HIS A 44 5.12 -4.75 -4.62
C HIS A 44 5.55 -5.07 -6.05
N THR A 45 6.79 -4.75 -6.37
CA THR A 45 7.50 -5.26 -7.55
C THR A 45 8.74 -6.00 -7.09
N ASN A 46 9.19 -6.98 -7.85
CA ASN A 46 10.40 -7.71 -7.54
C ASN A 46 11.21 -7.92 -8.81
N LEU A 47 12.36 -7.26 -8.93
CA LEU A 47 13.27 -7.46 -10.04
C LEU A 47 13.88 -8.86 -9.97
N LEU A 48 13.33 -9.79 -10.74
CA LEU A 48 13.67 -11.21 -10.65
C LEU A 48 15.13 -11.48 -11.04
N ALA A 49 15.75 -10.64 -11.86
CA ALA A 49 17.17 -10.75 -12.21
C ALA A 49 18.13 -10.58 -11.00
N ASP A 50 17.68 -9.87 -9.95
CA ASP A 50 18.48 -9.55 -8.78
C ASP A 50 18.00 -10.24 -7.50
N CYS A 51 16.79 -10.80 -7.48
CA CYS A 51 16.28 -11.55 -6.35
C CYS A 51 17.11 -12.82 -6.10
N ILE A 52 17.77 -12.92 -4.95
CA ILE A 52 18.62 -14.06 -4.58
C ILE A 52 17.88 -15.15 -3.79
N GLY A 53 16.58 -14.99 -3.54
CA GLY A 53 15.77 -15.99 -2.84
C GLY A 53 16.14 -16.21 -1.36
N CYS A 54 16.65 -15.18 -0.68
CA CYS A 54 17.16 -15.26 0.70
C CYS A 54 16.10 -15.31 1.82
N ALA A 55 14.82 -15.10 1.51
CA ALA A 55 13.70 -15.10 2.46
C ALA A 55 13.69 -14.02 3.57
N ASN A 56 14.68 -13.11 3.64
CA ASN A 56 14.69 -12.01 4.62
C ASN A 56 13.37 -11.19 4.65
N CYS A 57 12.74 -11.01 3.48
CA CYS A 57 11.46 -10.30 3.38
C CYS A 57 10.30 -11.03 4.08
N GLN A 58 10.31 -12.36 4.07
CA GLN A 58 9.39 -13.19 4.83
C GLN A 58 9.70 -13.09 6.33
N ASP A 59 10.97 -13.27 6.71
CA ASP A 59 11.37 -13.28 8.13
C ASP A 59 11.11 -11.96 8.86
N VAL A 60 11.26 -10.81 8.18
CA VAL A 60 11.00 -9.50 8.78
C VAL A 60 9.51 -9.15 8.86
N CYS A 61 8.64 -9.90 8.16
CA CYS A 61 7.23 -9.56 8.05
C CYS A 61 6.47 -9.86 9.35
N MET A 62 6.20 -8.83 10.13
CA MET A 62 5.47 -8.96 11.41
C MET A 62 4.03 -9.49 11.27
N ASN A 63 3.44 -9.40 10.07
CA ASN A 63 2.08 -9.86 9.79
C ASN A 63 2.03 -11.24 9.12
N GLU A 64 3.18 -11.89 8.91
CA GLU A 64 3.27 -13.17 8.20
C GLU A 64 2.52 -13.14 6.85
N ALA A 65 2.69 -12.04 6.13
CA ALA A 65 1.99 -11.76 4.87
C ALA A 65 2.81 -12.17 3.63
N ILE A 66 4.02 -12.67 3.81
CA ILE A 66 4.92 -13.03 2.69
C ILE A 66 5.29 -14.50 2.84
N ASP A 67 5.02 -15.27 1.79
CA ASP A 67 5.45 -16.66 1.64
C ASP A 67 6.50 -16.77 0.53
N MET A 68 7.61 -17.45 0.79
CA MET A 68 8.56 -17.83 -0.25
C MET A 68 8.05 -19.10 -0.97
N VAL A 69 7.71 -18.96 -2.25
CA VAL A 69 7.17 -20.04 -3.07
C VAL A 69 8.13 -20.43 -4.18
N THR A 70 8.32 -21.74 -4.37
CA THR A 70 9.13 -22.29 -5.46
C THR A 70 8.41 -22.10 -6.78
N ILE A 71 9.11 -21.61 -7.80
CA ILE A 71 8.58 -21.54 -9.15
C ILE A 71 9.24 -22.59 -10.04
N ALA A 72 8.50 -23.10 -11.02
CA ALA A 72 8.98 -24.14 -11.94
C ALA A 72 10.04 -23.67 -12.94
N LYS A 73 10.35 -22.37 -12.96
CA LYS A 73 11.31 -21.74 -13.89
C LYS A 73 12.55 -21.32 -13.12
N ASP A 74 13.72 -21.50 -13.73
CA ASP A 74 14.94 -20.89 -13.23
C ASP A 74 14.77 -19.36 -13.21
N VAL A 75 14.75 -18.78 -12.00
CA VAL A 75 14.55 -17.34 -11.78
C VAL A 75 15.77 -16.57 -12.33
N ASN A 76 16.94 -16.90 -11.80
CA ASN A 76 18.26 -16.39 -12.21
C ASN A 76 19.35 -17.25 -11.55
N SER A 77 20.61 -17.11 -11.99
CA SER A 77 21.75 -17.89 -11.49
C SER A 77 22.19 -17.57 -10.05
N LYS A 78 21.80 -16.41 -9.52
CA LYS A 78 22.07 -15.96 -8.15
C LYS A 78 21.03 -16.47 -7.15
N ASN A 79 19.85 -16.91 -7.60
CA ASN A 79 18.78 -17.43 -6.76
C ASN A 79 19.02 -18.92 -6.47
N ALA A 80 19.72 -19.20 -5.37
CA ALA A 80 20.05 -20.56 -4.97
C ALA A 80 18.85 -21.37 -4.48
N SER A 81 17.79 -20.72 -3.98
CA SER A 81 16.62 -21.42 -3.41
C SER A 81 15.54 -21.74 -4.45
N GLY A 82 15.55 -21.07 -5.61
CA GLY A 82 14.49 -21.18 -6.61
C GLY A 82 13.14 -20.61 -6.13
N CYS A 83 13.13 -19.91 -5.00
CA CYS A 83 11.94 -19.36 -4.38
C CYS A 83 11.86 -17.84 -4.61
N ILE A 84 10.63 -17.34 -4.76
CA ILE A 84 10.31 -15.92 -4.85
C ILE A 84 9.20 -15.56 -3.86
N PRO A 85 9.10 -14.31 -3.39
CA PRO A 85 8.04 -13.91 -2.47
C PRO A 85 6.68 -13.86 -3.17
N ARG A 86 5.66 -14.43 -2.54
CA ARG A 86 4.23 -14.19 -2.78
C ARG A 86 3.67 -13.45 -1.58
N ILE A 87 2.83 -12.46 -1.82
CA ILE A 87 2.37 -11.52 -0.80
C ILE A 87 0.85 -11.62 -0.66
N ASP A 88 0.37 -11.80 0.56
CA ASP A 88 -1.05 -11.73 0.90
C ASP A 88 -1.43 -10.28 1.26
N TYR A 89 -2.12 -9.60 0.35
CA TYR A 89 -2.61 -8.23 0.60
C TYR A 89 -3.82 -8.14 1.53
N GLY A 90 -4.43 -9.28 1.90
CA GLY A 90 -5.39 -9.32 3.00
C GLY A 90 -4.71 -9.16 4.38
N ARG A 91 -3.42 -9.49 4.49
CA ARG A 91 -2.63 -9.42 5.75
C ARG A 91 -1.59 -8.32 5.78
N CYS A 92 -1.05 -7.94 4.62
CA CYS A 92 -0.03 -6.91 4.52
C CYS A 92 -0.52 -5.57 5.09
N CYS A 93 0.32 -4.85 5.83
CA CYS A 93 0.02 -3.50 6.32
C CYS A 93 0.84 -2.39 5.65
N TRP A 94 1.52 -2.70 4.55
CA TRP A 94 2.32 -1.74 3.75
C TRP A 94 3.36 -0.94 4.57
N CYS A 95 4.04 -1.61 5.51
CA CYS A 95 5.05 -0.98 6.36
C CYS A 95 6.42 -0.76 5.68
N SER A 96 6.68 -1.43 4.54
CA SER A 96 7.96 -1.39 3.79
C SER A 96 9.18 -2.06 4.44
N LEU A 97 9.05 -2.71 5.60
CA LEU A 97 10.21 -3.38 6.23
C LEU A 97 10.85 -4.45 5.32
N CYS A 98 10.04 -5.13 4.51
CA CYS A 98 10.51 -6.13 3.55
C CYS A 98 11.35 -5.55 2.41
N THR A 99 11.11 -4.29 2.01
CA THR A 99 11.93 -3.61 1.00
C THR A 99 13.24 -3.15 1.59
N ASP A 100 13.22 -2.64 2.83
CA ASP A 100 14.40 -2.08 3.50
C ASP A 100 15.43 -3.16 3.85
N VAL A 101 14.96 -4.37 4.17
CA VAL A 101 15.83 -5.51 4.50
C VAL A 101 16.37 -6.24 3.26
N CYS A 102 15.86 -5.93 2.06
CA CYS A 102 16.19 -6.67 0.83
C CYS A 102 17.65 -6.39 0.41
N PRO A 103 18.60 -7.34 0.56
CA PRO A 103 20.01 -7.04 0.30
C PRO A 103 20.31 -6.59 -1.14
N PRO A 104 19.72 -7.20 -2.20
CA PRO A 104 19.93 -6.74 -3.57
C PRO A 104 19.03 -5.56 -3.96
N ASN A 105 18.17 -5.05 -3.06
CA ASN A 105 17.12 -4.08 -3.38
C ASN A 105 16.22 -4.52 -4.55
N SER A 106 15.95 -5.83 -4.69
CA SER A 106 15.11 -6.37 -5.76
C SER A 106 13.62 -6.12 -5.50
N LEU A 107 13.20 -6.20 -4.24
CA LEU A 107 11.81 -5.99 -3.82
C LEU A 107 11.56 -4.51 -3.52
N LYS A 108 10.58 -3.91 -4.19
CA LYS A 108 10.23 -2.49 -4.07
C LYS A 108 8.72 -2.30 -3.97
N LEU A 109 8.30 -1.11 -3.59
CA LEU A 109 6.91 -0.66 -3.66
C LEU A 109 6.75 0.34 -4.81
N GLU A 110 5.71 0.17 -5.62
CA GLU A 110 5.31 1.14 -6.64
C GLU A 110 4.16 2.01 -6.16
N ASN A 111 3.85 3.07 -6.91
CA ASN A 111 2.80 3.99 -6.54
C ASN A 111 1.40 3.40 -6.77
N GLU A 112 1.24 2.43 -7.67
CA GLU A 112 -0.05 1.80 -7.95
C GLU A 112 -0.63 1.11 -6.71
N CYS A 113 -1.88 1.43 -6.36
CA CYS A 113 -2.51 0.94 -5.13
C CYS A 113 -4.00 0.65 -5.25
N ILE A 114 -4.53 0.68 -6.47
CA ILE A 114 -5.95 0.46 -6.72
C ILE A 114 -6.13 -0.99 -7.15
N TRP A 115 -6.73 -1.79 -6.27
CA TRP A 115 -7.22 -3.12 -6.59
C TRP A 115 -8.48 -3.36 -5.78
N ALA A 116 -9.57 -3.70 -6.47
CA ALA A 116 -10.81 -4.10 -5.86
C ALA A 116 -11.20 -5.46 -6.41
N ASP A 117 -11.53 -6.38 -5.51
CA ASP A 117 -11.91 -7.75 -5.84
C ASP A 117 -12.95 -8.23 -4.80
N ASP A 118 -13.80 -9.18 -5.18
CA ASP A 118 -14.87 -9.70 -4.33
C ASP A 118 -14.41 -10.89 -3.46
N LYS A 119 -13.37 -11.59 -3.89
CA LYS A 119 -12.85 -12.79 -3.21
C LYS A 119 -11.55 -12.48 -2.49
N ALA A 120 -11.45 -12.95 -1.24
CA ALA A 120 -10.25 -12.82 -0.43
C ALA A 120 -9.02 -13.49 -1.07
N ASP A 121 -9.21 -14.66 -1.68
CA ASP A 121 -8.11 -15.43 -2.29
C ASP A 121 -7.42 -14.72 -3.45
N ASN A 122 -8.11 -13.77 -4.09
CA ASN A 122 -7.55 -13.01 -5.21
C ASN A 122 -6.46 -12.02 -4.75
N PHE A 123 -6.38 -11.70 -3.45
CA PHE A 123 -5.35 -10.83 -2.88
C PHE A 123 -4.01 -11.54 -2.63
N LEU A 124 -3.89 -12.82 -3.00
CA LEU A 124 -2.61 -13.52 -3.09
C LEU A 124 -1.86 -13.06 -4.33
N TYR A 125 -0.91 -12.15 -4.11
CA TYR A 125 -0.25 -11.42 -5.16
C TYR A 125 1.18 -11.91 -5.40
N PHE A 126 1.51 -12.10 -6.68
CA PHE A 126 2.88 -12.29 -7.12
C PHE A 126 3.45 -10.94 -7.58
N PRO A 127 4.54 -10.46 -6.96
CA PRO A 127 5.18 -9.22 -7.39
C PRO A 127 5.53 -9.24 -8.87
N LYS A 128 5.15 -8.17 -9.58
CA LYS A 128 5.52 -7.96 -10.99
C LYS A 128 7.03 -7.87 -11.13
N ASP A 129 7.56 -8.43 -12.22
CA ASP A 129 8.98 -8.34 -12.55
C ASP A 129 9.31 -6.97 -13.16
N LYS A 130 9.77 -6.04 -12.30
CA LYS A 130 10.05 -4.64 -12.61
C LYS A 130 10.96 -4.03 -11.55
#